data_AF-F8FKE9-F1
#
_entry.id   AF-F8FKE9-F1
#
_cell.length_a   1.000
_cell.length_b   1.000
_cell.length_c   1.000
_cell.angle_alpha   90.00
_cell.angle_beta   90.00
_cell.angle_gamma   90.00
#
_symmetry.space_group_name_H-M   'P 1'
#
loop_
_entity.id
_entity.type
_entity.pdbx_description
1 polymer ?
#
loop_
_entity_poly.entity_id
_entity_poly.type
_entity_poly.pdbx_seq_one_letter_code
_entity_poly.pdbx_strand_id
1 'polypeptide(L)'
;MMIRIGEKIMNTFTFHNPTKLIFGKGTLEQLRTQVPQGSTVLLVYGGGSIKRGGLYDGVLGHLKELGAKVHELSGVEPNPRLTTVHRGVEICRNEGVSFILAVGGGSVIDCAKAIAVGAKYEGDVWEIITRKAAAHDALPFGTVLTLAATGSEMNSGSVITNWETKEKFGWGSPHAFPRFSILDPEFTFSVPRDQTVYGMVDIMSHVFETYFNHTGNSPVQDGFCETILRTVIDTAPKLLQDLSSFEHRETILYSGTMALNGVLAMGVRGDWATHNIEHAVSAVYDIPHGGGLAILFPNWMEHVLDSGVGRFKQMAVNVFGVDPSGKSDRETALEGIAALRAFWTSIGAPSRLADYEIGDDRLEEMADKAMVYGPFGHFQKLDREDVLAIYRKSL
;
A
#
# COMPACT_ATOMS: atom_id res chain seq x y z
N MET A 1 19.62 -30.69 -12.93
CA MET A 1 20.40 -30.72 -11.67
C MET A 1 19.40 -31.00 -10.56
N MET A 2 19.41 -32.21 -9.97
CA MET A 2 18.47 -32.56 -8.89
C MET A 2 18.94 -31.86 -7.61
N ILE A 3 18.20 -30.83 -7.20
CA ILE A 3 18.38 -30.16 -5.91
C ILE A 3 18.12 -31.22 -4.82
N ARG A 4 19.05 -31.35 -3.86
CA ARG A 4 18.90 -32.28 -2.74
C ARG A 4 17.77 -31.81 -1.83
N ILE A 5 16.97 -32.76 -1.35
CA ILE A 5 15.95 -32.52 -0.32
C ILE A 5 16.65 -31.91 0.90
N GLY A 6 16.36 -30.64 1.21
CA GLY A 6 16.91 -29.91 2.36
C GLY A 6 17.77 -28.68 2.03
N GLU A 7 18.06 -28.36 0.77
CA GLU A 7 18.77 -27.11 0.44
C GLU A 7 17.84 -25.89 0.62
N LYS A 8 18.21 -25.03 1.57
CA LYS A 8 17.60 -23.71 1.80
C LYS A 8 17.98 -22.77 0.64
N ILE A 9 17.21 -22.80 -0.44
CA ILE A 9 17.43 -21.96 -1.63
C ILE A 9 16.38 -20.85 -1.75
N MET A 10 16.69 -19.86 -2.57
CA MET A 10 15.75 -18.83 -3.01
C MET A 10 14.69 -19.43 -3.94
N ASN A 11 13.45 -18.94 -3.88
CA ASN A 11 12.40 -19.39 -4.80
C ASN A 11 12.68 -18.91 -6.23
N THR A 12 12.29 -19.69 -7.24
CA THR A 12 12.32 -19.23 -8.63
C THR A 12 11.36 -18.06 -8.82
N PHE A 13 11.79 -17.02 -9.53
CA PHE A 13 10.96 -15.84 -9.80
C PHE A 13 11.24 -15.26 -11.19
N THR A 14 10.33 -14.41 -11.67
CA THR A 14 10.52 -13.51 -12.81
C THR A 14 10.11 -12.13 -12.35
N PHE A 15 10.96 -11.14 -12.57
CA PHE A 15 10.65 -9.75 -12.26
C PHE A 15 10.41 -8.99 -13.56
N HIS A 16 9.23 -8.39 -13.67
CA HIS A 16 8.88 -7.47 -14.74
C HIS A 16 7.98 -6.38 -14.15
N ASN A 17 8.49 -5.15 -14.12
CA ASN A 17 7.74 -3.98 -13.75
C ASN A 17 7.76 -3.00 -14.94
N PRO A 18 6.63 -2.84 -15.67
CA PRO A 18 6.60 -2.05 -16.90
C PRO A 18 6.44 -0.54 -16.66
N THR A 19 6.23 -0.11 -15.41
CA THR A 19 5.94 1.30 -15.10
C THR A 19 7.20 2.15 -15.24
N LYS A 20 7.11 3.22 -16.02
CA LYS A 20 8.15 4.26 -16.07
C LYS A 20 8.05 5.17 -14.85
N LEU A 21 9.03 5.10 -13.95
CA LEU A 21 9.13 6.02 -12.81
C LEU A 21 9.81 7.33 -13.22
N ILE A 22 9.20 8.46 -12.89
CA ILE A 22 9.70 9.81 -13.16
C ILE A 22 9.76 10.52 -11.81
N PHE A 23 10.95 10.67 -11.25
CA PHE A 23 11.15 11.11 -9.88
C PHE A 23 11.99 12.38 -9.81
N GLY A 24 11.58 13.32 -8.95
CA GLY A 24 12.32 14.54 -8.64
C GLY A 24 11.53 15.82 -8.86
N LYS A 25 12.15 16.94 -8.47
CA LYS A 25 11.56 18.27 -8.56
C LYS A 25 11.31 18.73 -10.00
N GLY A 26 10.17 19.37 -10.24
CA GLY A 26 9.80 19.96 -11.52
C GLY A 26 9.39 18.94 -12.57
N THR A 27 9.16 17.69 -12.18
CA THR A 27 8.91 16.58 -13.12
C THR A 27 7.51 16.59 -13.73
N LEU A 28 6.61 17.48 -13.29
CA LEU A 28 5.26 17.62 -13.85
C LEU A 28 5.26 17.93 -15.35
N GLU A 29 6.27 18.63 -15.86
CA GLU A 29 6.39 18.94 -17.29
C GLU A 29 6.44 17.69 -18.17
N GLN A 30 6.82 16.54 -17.61
CA GLN A 30 6.89 15.27 -18.32
C GLN A 30 5.52 14.83 -18.82
N LEU A 31 4.41 15.34 -18.24
CA LEU A 31 3.06 15.11 -18.79
C LEU A 31 2.98 15.42 -20.29
N ARG A 32 3.70 16.43 -20.78
CA ARG A 32 3.78 16.82 -22.20
C ARG A 32 4.25 15.70 -23.14
N THR A 33 5.01 14.74 -22.62
CA THR A 33 5.53 13.62 -23.41
C THR A 33 4.92 12.28 -23.03
N GLN A 34 4.33 12.18 -21.83
CA GLN A 34 3.78 10.93 -21.32
C GLN A 34 2.29 10.76 -21.61
N VAL A 35 1.52 11.86 -21.69
CA VAL A 35 0.09 11.81 -22.06
C VAL A 35 -0.04 11.95 -23.59
N PRO A 36 -0.76 11.05 -24.29
CA PRO A 36 -0.94 11.15 -25.73
C PRO A 36 -1.63 12.45 -26.15
N GLN A 37 -1.09 13.12 -27.17
CA GLN A 37 -1.64 14.34 -27.73
C GLN A 37 -3.08 14.12 -28.24
N GLY A 38 -3.98 15.05 -27.95
CA GLY A 38 -5.39 14.99 -28.38
C GLY A 38 -6.23 13.90 -27.71
N SER A 39 -5.74 13.27 -26.63
CA SER A 39 -6.49 12.23 -25.91
C SER A 39 -7.75 12.78 -25.22
N THR A 40 -8.75 11.92 -25.07
CA THR A 40 -9.87 12.19 -24.15
C THR A 40 -9.48 11.59 -22.81
N VAL A 41 -9.23 12.46 -21.83
CA VAL A 41 -8.63 12.12 -20.54
C VAL A 41 -9.70 12.10 -19.46
N LEU A 42 -9.73 11.04 -18.64
CA LEU A 42 -10.36 11.08 -17.33
C LEU A 42 -9.33 11.50 -16.28
N LEU A 43 -9.50 12.68 -15.71
CA LEU A 43 -8.71 13.17 -14.57
C LEU A 43 -9.37 12.71 -13.27
N VAL A 44 -8.72 11.79 -12.56
CA VAL A 44 -9.22 11.20 -11.31
C VAL A 44 -8.48 11.81 -10.13
N TYR A 45 -9.21 12.33 -9.13
CA TYR A 45 -8.61 12.92 -7.93
C TYR A 45 -9.53 12.88 -6.70
N GLY A 46 -8.95 13.07 -5.51
CA GLY A 46 -9.67 13.04 -4.23
C GLY A 46 -10.45 14.32 -3.91
N GLY A 47 -10.57 14.64 -2.62
CA GLY A 47 -11.34 15.78 -2.09
C GLY A 47 -10.76 17.18 -2.31
N GLY A 48 -9.84 17.37 -3.26
CA GLY A 48 -9.39 18.70 -3.69
C GLY A 48 -8.13 19.27 -3.01
N SER A 49 -7.32 18.46 -2.31
CA SER A 49 -5.99 18.89 -1.84
C SER A 49 -5.12 19.44 -2.97
N ILE A 50 -5.18 18.79 -4.14
CA ILE A 50 -4.44 19.18 -5.34
C ILE A 50 -4.85 20.55 -5.91
N LYS A 51 -6.07 21.02 -5.62
CA LYS A 51 -6.55 22.35 -6.03
C LYS A 51 -5.95 23.44 -5.15
N ARG A 52 -5.88 23.20 -3.84
CA ARG A 52 -5.29 24.16 -2.88
C ARG A 52 -3.79 24.35 -3.08
N GLY A 53 -3.08 23.32 -3.56
CA GLY A 53 -1.64 23.35 -3.80
C GLY A 53 -1.20 23.80 -5.20
N GLY A 54 -2.11 24.24 -6.07
CA GLY A 54 -1.78 24.66 -7.45
C GLY A 54 -1.43 23.53 -8.42
N LEU A 55 -1.25 22.30 -7.94
CA LEU A 55 -0.97 21.12 -8.78
C LEU A 55 -2.07 20.88 -9.81
N TYR A 56 -3.34 21.06 -9.43
CA TYR A 56 -4.47 20.91 -10.33
C TYR A 56 -4.36 21.83 -11.56
N ASP A 57 -4.03 23.11 -11.34
CA ASP A 57 -3.91 24.09 -12.43
C ASP A 57 -2.71 23.77 -13.33
N GLY A 58 -1.60 23.31 -12.76
CA GLY A 58 -0.44 22.82 -13.52
C GLY A 58 -0.79 21.62 -14.40
N VAL A 59 -1.51 20.63 -13.86
CA VAL A 59 -1.98 19.47 -14.62
C VAL A 59 -2.89 19.89 -15.77
N LEU A 60 -3.91 20.70 -15.49
CA LEU A 60 -4.82 21.18 -16.54
C LEU A 60 -4.11 22.03 -17.59
N GLY A 61 -3.12 22.84 -17.20
CA GLY A 61 -2.27 23.60 -18.11
C GLY A 61 -1.58 22.69 -19.13
N HIS A 62 -0.90 21.64 -18.65
CA HIS A 62 -0.22 20.68 -19.53
C HIS A 62 -1.19 19.87 -20.39
N LEU A 63 -2.34 19.44 -19.85
CA LEU A 63 -3.37 18.74 -20.63
C LEU A 63 -3.96 19.64 -21.73
N LYS A 64 -4.13 20.93 -21.46
CA LYS A 64 -4.59 21.92 -22.44
C LYS A 64 -3.56 22.13 -23.56
N GLU A 65 -2.27 22.24 -23.23
CA GLU A 65 -1.18 22.33 -24.22
C GLU A 65 -1.17 21.12 -25.18
N LEU A 66 -1.54 19.95 -24.67
CA LEU A 66 -1.67 18.71 -25.45
C LEU A 66 -2.96 18.62 -26.28
N GLY A 67 -3.86 19.59 -26.16
CA GLY A 67 -5.17 19.56 -26.82
C GLY A 67 -6.08 18.45 -26.28
N ALA A 68 -5.88 18.00 -25.04
CA ALA A 68 -6.69 16.94 -24.45
C ALA A 68 -8.12 17.42 -24.13
N LYS A 69 -9.12 16.55 -24.38
CA LYS A 69 -10.49 16.74 -23.86
C LYS A 69 -10.56 16.14 -22.47
N VAL A 70 -10.75 16.95 -21.44
CA VAL A 70 -10.71 16.49 -20.04
C VAL A 70 -12.11 16.29 -19.47
N HIS A 71 -12.35 15.10 -18.93
CA HIS A 71 -13.47 14.79 -18.04
C HIS A 71 -12.92 14.56 -16.63
N GLU A 72 -13.66 14.96 -15.60
CA GLU A 72 -13.19 14.88 -14.22
C GLU A 72 -14.00 13.87 -13.42
N LEU A 73 -13.30 13.06 -12.61
CA LEU A 73 -13.86 12.30 -11.51
C LEU A 73 -13.21 12.76 -10.22
N SER A 74 -13.90 13.63 -9.51
CA SER A 74 -13.46 14.19 -8.24
C SER A 74 -14.08 13.46 -7.05
N GLY A 75 -13.48 13.63 -5.86
CA GLY A 75 -14.05 13.15 -4.61
C GLY A 75 -13.81 11.67 -4.34
N VAL A 76 -12.77 11.07 -4.91
CA VAL A 76 -12.34 9.72 -4.51
C VAL A 76 -12.04 9.71 -3.00
N GLU A 77 -12.64 8.76 -2.31
CA GLU A 77 -12.57 8.60 -0.87
C GLU A 77 -11.20 8.06 -0.41
N PRO A 78 -10.77 8.27 0.84
CA PRO A 78 -9.57 7.65 1.39
C PRO A 78 -9.58 6.12 1.31
N ASN A 79 -10.74 5.51 1.55
CA ASN A 79 -11.02 4.11 1.24
C ASN A 79 -11.87 4.08 -0.05
N PRO A 80 -11.29 3.88 -1.24
CA PRO A 80 -11.96 4.14 -2.51
C PRO A 80 -13.16 3.22 -2.70
N ARG A 81 -14.31 3.81 -3.05
CA ARG A 81 -15.58 3.10 -3.10
C ARG A 81 -15.90 2.52 -4.48
N LEU A 82 -16.55 1.36 -4.50
CA LEU A 82 -17.05 0.72 -5.71
C LEU A 82 -18.00 1.65 -6.51
N THR A 83 -18.84 2.43 -5.82
CA THR A 83 -19.74 3.40 -6.45
C THR A 83 -18.98 4.49 -7.21
N THR A 84 -17.85 4.97 -6.68
CA THR A 84 -16.97 5.94 -7.37
C THR A 84 -16.27 5.29 -8.57
N VAL A 85 -15.86 4.02 -8.44
CA VAL A 85 -15.33 3.25 -9.58
C VAL A 85 -16.39 3.11 -10.68
N HIS A 86 -17.63 2.74 -10.36
CA HIS A 86 -18.72 2.61 -11.33
C HIS A 86 -18.97 3.92 -12.10
N ARG A 87 -19.03 5.05 -11.39
CA ARG A 87 -19.15 6.38 -12.02
C ARG A 87 -17.99 6.67 -12.99
N GLY A 88 -16.75 6.33 -12.61
CA GLY A 88 -15.60 6.47 -13.48
C GLY A 88 -15.68 5.60 -14.73
N VAL A 89 -16.10 4.34 -14.58
CA VAL A 89 -16.30 3.41 -15.70
C VAL A 89 -17.37 3.93 -16.66
N GLU A 90 -18.48 4.45 -16.16
CA GLU A 90 -19.54 5.05 -16.97
C GLU A 90 -19.04 6.26 -17.76
N ILE A 91 -18.30 7.18 -17.13
CA ILE A 91 -17.68 8.32 -17.83
C ILE A 91 -16.75 7.82 -18.93
N CYS A 92 -15.92 6.82 -18.64
CA CYS A 92 -15.00 6.26 -19.63
C CYS A 92 -15.73 5.74 -20.88
N ARG A 93 -16.82 5.00 -20.69
CA ARG A 93 -17.61 4.41 -21.79
C ARG A 93 -18.39 5.47 -22.56
N ASN A 94 -19.08 6.37 -21.86
CA ASN A 94 -19.98 7.35 -22.48
C ASN A 94 -19.21 8.44 -23.26
N GLU A 95 -18.05 8.86 -22.74
CA GLU A 95 -17.29 9.98 -23.31
C GLU A 95 -16.16 9.53 -24.24
N GLY A 96 -15.96 8.22 -24.39
CA GLY A 96 -14.88 7.68 -25.21
C GLY A 96 -13.49 8.01 -24.65
N VAL A 97 -13.32 7.92 -23.31
CA VAL A 97 -12.03 8.16 -22.66
C VAL A 97 -10.98 7.18 -23.21
N SER A 98 -9.85 7.72 -23.64
CA SER A 98 -8.73 6.96 -24.19
C SER A 98 -7.52 6.91 -23.26
N PHE A 99 -7.50 7.73 -22.20
CA PHE A 99 -6.42 7.76 -21.21
C PHE A 99 -6.93 8.19 -19.83
N ILE A 100 -6.44 7.58 -18.75
CA ILE A 100 -6.77 8.01 -17.38
C ILE A 100 -5.53 8.66 -16.74
N LEU A 101 -5.70 9.81 -16.11
CA LEU A 101 -4.66 10.45 -15.31
C LEU A 101 -5.10 10.52 -13.85
N ALA A 102 -4.44 9.76 -12.98
CA ALA A 102 -4.69 9.76 -11.55
C ALA A 102 -3.78 10.79 -10.87
N VAL A 103 -4.34 11.76 -10.14
CA VAL A 103 -3.59 12.79 -9.42
C VAL A 103 -4.00 12.76 -7.95
N GLY A 104 -3.17 12.14 -7.11
CA GLY A 104 -3.49 11.95 -5.70
C GLY A 104 -2.62 10.90 -5.00
N GLY A 105 -3.09 10.44 -3.84
CA GLY A 105 -2.47 9.33 -3.10
C GLY A 105 -2.94 7.95 -3.58
N GLY A 106 -2.58 6.90 -2.83
CA GLY A 106 -2.89 5.51 -3.16
C GLY A 106 -4.37 5.24 -3.48
N SER A 107 -5.30 5.83 -2.74
CA SER A 107 -6.75 5.62 -2.98
C SER A 107 -7.21 6.09 -4.35
N VAL A 108 -6.68 7.21 -4.84
CA VAL A 108 -6.95 7.75 -6.17
C VAL A 108 -6.40 6.82 -7.25
N ILE A 109 -5.19 6.30 -7.04
CA ILE A 109 -4.53 5.40 -7.98
C ILE A 109 -5.25 4.04 -8.01
N ASP A 110 -5.64 3.51 -6.86
CA ASP A 110 -6.40 2.26 -6.76
C ASP A 110 -7.77 2.37 -7.44
N CYS A 111 -8.48 3.48 -7.23
CA CYS A 111 -9.71 3.79 -7.94
C CYS A 111 -9.48 3.84 -9.46
N ALA A 112 -8.43 4.53 -9.92
CA ALA A 112 -8.08 4.62 -11.33
C ALA A 112 -7.73 3.25 -11.95
N LYS A 113 -7.04 2.36 -11.22
CA LYS A 113 -6.77 0.98 -11.65
C LYS A 113 -8.05 0.19 -11.88
N ALA A 114 -9.00 0.28 -10.94
CA ALA A 114 -10.29 -0.38 -11.06
C ALA A 114 -11.12 0.19 -12.22
N ILE A 115 -11.11 1.52 -12.40
CA ILE A 115 -11.77 2.18 -13.54
C ILE A 115 -11.16 1.73 -14.86
N ALA A 116 -9.82 1.68 -14.94
CA ALA A 116 -9.10 1.33 -16.16
C ALA A 116 -9.48 -0.08 -16.65
N VAL A 117 -9.51 -1.05 -15.74
CA VAL A 117 -9.94 -2.43 -16.04
C VAL A 117 -11.44 -2.49 -16.29
N GLY A 118 -12.26 -1.87 -15.44
CA GLY A 118 -13.72 -1.89 -15.57
C GLY A 118 -14.23 -1.26 -16.87
N ALA A 119 -13.54 -0.23 -17.39
CA ALA A 119 -13.84 0.38 -18.67
C ALA A 119 -13.66 -0.57 -19.87
N LYS A 120 -12.87 -1.64 -19.71
CA LYS A 120 -12.60 -2.67 -20.73
C LYS A 120 -13.25 -4.03 -20.44
N TYR A 121 -14.06 -4.11 -19.38
CA TYR A 121 -14.73 -5.33 -18.98
C TYR A 121 -16.23 -5.21 -19.17
N GLU A 122 -16.88 -6.13 -19.87
CA GLU A 122 -18.33 -6.05 -20.15
C GLU A 122 -19.21 -6.25 -18.90
N GLY A 123 -18.69 -6.95 -17.88
CA GLY A 123 -19.40 -7.19 -16.61
C GLY A 123 -19.18 -6.10 -15.56
N ASP A 124 -19.59 -6.39 -14.32
CA ASP A 124 -19.27 -5.54 -13.16
C ASP A 124 -17.82 -5.78 -12.74
N VAL A 125 -17.03 -4.70 -12.64
CA VAL A 125 -15.64 -4.76 -12.16
C VAL A 125 -15.51 -5.40 -10.77
N TRP A 126 -16.56 -5.38 -9.95
CA TRP A 126 -16.59 -6.09 -8.67
C TRP A 126 -16.41 -7.61 -8.83
N GLU A 127 -16.79 -8.20 -9.96
CA GLU A 127 -16.54 -9.62 -10.27
C GLU A 127 -15.04 -9.91 -10.41
N ILE A 128 -14.28 -8.98 -10.97
CA ILE A 128 -12.80 -9.08 -11.04
C ILE A 128 -12.21 -8.93 -9.64
N ILE A 129 -12.66 -7.91 -8.90
CA ILE A 129 -12.16 -7.62 -7.54
C ILE A 129 -12.41 -8.81 -6.59
N THR A 130 -13.55 -9.49 -6.75
CA THR A 130 -13.94 -10.68 -5.96
C THR A 130 -13.49 -12.02 -6.57
N ARG A 131 -12.59 -12.00 -7.57
CA ARG A 131 -11.99 -13.18 -8.20
C ARG A 131 -12.99 -14.12 -8.91
N LYS A 132 -14.18 -13.61 -9.26
CA LYS A 132 -15.19 -14.30 -10.07
C LYS A 132 -14.91 -14.16 -11.57
N ALA A 133 -14.14 -13.15 -11.95
CA ALA A 133 -13.66 -12.90 -13.30
C ALA A 133 -12.18 -12.48 -13.30
N ALA A 134 -11.56 -12.46 -14.49
CA ALA A 134 -10.20 -12.00 -14.69
C ALA A 134 -10.17 -10.76 -15.59
N ALA A 135 -9.26 -9.83 -15.29
CA ALA A 135 -8.97 -8.70 -16.16
C ALA A 135 -8.12 -9.16 -17.36
N HIS A 136 -8.54 -8.84 -18.58
CA HIS A 136 -7.82 -9.16 -19.81
C HIS A 136 -7.32 -7.94 -20.58
N ASP A 137 -7.79 -6.75 -20.22
CA ASP A 137 -7.36 -5.48 -20.80
C ASP A 137 -7.65 -4.34 -19.81
N ALA A 138 -7.07 -3.16 -20.05
CA ALA A 138 -7.33 -1.95 -19.30
C ALA A 138 -7.09 -0.71 -20.18
N LEU A 139 -7.79 0.39 -19.90
CA LEU A 139 -7.38 1.69 -20.45
C LEU A 139 -5.97 2.04 -19.96
N PRO A 140 -5.10 2.60 -20.83
CA PRO A 140 -3.80 3.08 -20.39
C PRO A 140 -4.00 4.23 -19.41
N PHE A 141 -3.19 4.25 -18.35
CA PHE A 141 -3.23 5.31 -17.36
C PHE A 141 -1.85 5.67 -16.85
N GLY A 142 -1.73 6.90 -16.33
CA GLY A 142 -0.53 7.40 -15.66
C GLY A 142 -0.89 8.02 -14.32
N THR A 143 0.11 8.24 -13.48
CA THR A 143 -0.10 8.81 -12.14
C THR A 143 0.77 10.04 -11.88
N VAL A 144 0.26 10.94 -11.04
CA VAL A 144 1.00 11.99 -10.35
C VAL A 144 0.75 11.77 -8.86
N LEU A 145 1.75 11.25 -8.16
CA LEU A 145 1.60 10.83 -6.77
C LEU A 145 1.72 12.03 -5.82
N THR A 146 0.83 12.10 -4.83
CA THR A 146 0.82 13.20 -3.84
C THR A 146 0.91 12.71 -2.39
N LEU A 147 1.11 11.41 -2.16
CA LEU A 147 1.23 10.81 -0.84
C LEU A 147 2.10 9.55 -0.90
N ALA A 148 3.16 9.52 -0.09
CA ALA A 148 3.98 8.32 0.12
C ALA A 148 3.26 7.37 1.10
N ALA A 149 2.92 6.16 0.65
CA ALA A 149 2.32 5.11 1.48
C ALA A 149 2.37 3.74 0.78
N THR A 150 1.57 3.58 -0.27
CA THR A 150 1.13 2.28 -0.80
C THR A 150 2.03 1.67 -1.87
N GLY A 151 2.94 2.44 -2.48
CA GLY A 151 3.66 2.02 -3.69
C GLY A 151 2.75 1.76 -4.91
N SER A 152 1.46 2.11 -4.83
CA SER A 152 0.44 1.85 -5.87
C SER A 152 0.82 2.48 -7.22
N GLU A 153 1.59 3.55 -7.21
CA GLU A 153 2.15 4.19 -8.39
C GLU A 153 3.15 3.32 -9.17
N MET A 154 3.67 2.22 -8.62
CA MET A 154 4.63 1.36 -9.34
C MET A 154 4.33 -0.13 -9.13
N ASN A 155 3.07 -0.47 -8.89
CA ASN A 155 2.62 -1.86 -8.77
C ASN A 155 1.27 -2.10 -9.47
N SER A 156 0.84 -3.36 -9.49
CA SER A 156 -0.43 -3.82 -10.09
C SER A 156 -1.51 -4.16 -9.07
N GLY A 157 -1.25 -3.96 -7.78
CA GLY A 157 -2.24 -4.18 -6.72
C GLY A 157 -3.22 -3.02 -6.62
N SER A 158 -4.43 -3.28 -6.16
CA SER A 158 -5.44 -2.26 -5.86
C SER A 158 -6.40 -2.80 -4.79
N VAL A 159 -6.92 -1.91 -3.95
CA VAL A 159 -7.90 -2.23 -2.91
C VAL A 159 -9.15 -1.38 -3.11
N ILE A 160 -10.32 -2.01 -3.24
CA ILE A 160 -11.61 -1.32 -3.41
C ILE A 160 -12.59 -1.75 -2.34
N THR A 161 -13.40 -0.79 -1.87
CA THR A 161 -14.42 -1.02 -0.85
C THR A 161 -15.82 -1.02 -1.45
N ASN A 162 -16.56 -2.12 -1.30
CA ASN A 162 -18.00 -2.13 -1.43
C ASN A 162 -18.60 -1.73 -0.06
N TRP A 163 -19.07 -0.48 0.01
CA TRP A 163 -19.57 0.11 1.24
C TRP A 163 -20.91 -0.48 1.68
N GLU A 164 -21.75 -0.89 0.73
CA GLU A 164 -23.08 -1.43 1.02
C GLU A 164 -22.99 -2.79 1.71
N THR A 165 -22.02 -3.62 1.29
CA THR A 165 -21.79 -4.96 1.86
C THR A 165 -20.73 -4.96 2.96
N LYS A 166 -20.08 -3.82 3.23
CA LYS A 166 -18.93 -3.66 4.14
C LYS A 166 -17.81 -4.66 3.77
N GLU A 167 -17.40 -4.64 2.52
CA GLU A 167 -16.33 -5.50 1.99
C GLU A 167 -15.20 -4.64 1.42
N LYS A 168 -13.95 -4.90 1.82
CA LYS A 168 -12.77 -4.23 1.29
C LYS A 168 -11.79 -5.29 0.85
N PHE A 169 -11.52 -5.37 -0.45
CA PHE A 169 -10.72 -6.46 -1.02
C PHE A 169 -9.55 -5.95 -1.85
N GLY A 170 -8.39 -6.55 -1.60
CA GLY A 170 -7.22 -6.45 -2.45
C GLY A 170 -7.34 -7.37 -3.66
N TRP A 171 -7.04 -6.82 -4.84
CA TRP A 171 -6.97 -7.52 -6.11
C TRP A 171 -5.74 -7.02 -6.88
N GLY A 172 -5.42 -7.69 -8.00
CA GLY A 172 -4.35 -7.23 -8.86
C GLY A 172 -4.40 -7.85 -10.25
N SER A 173 -3.77 -7.18 -11.20
CA SER A 173 -3.67 -7.64 -12.58
C SER A 173 -2.45 -7.03 -13.28
N PRO A 174 -1.73 -7.75 -14.14
CA PRO A 174 -0.69 -7.16 -14.99
C PRO A 174 -1.19 -5.97 -15.84
N HIS A 175 -2.49 -5.89 -16.11
CA HIS A 175 -3.11 -4.76 -16.83
C HIS A 175 -3.32 -3.52 -15.96
N ALA A 176 -3.16 -3.64 -14.64
CA ALA A 176 -3.33 -2.55 -13.67
C ALA A 176 -2.01 -1.82 -13.32
N PHE A 177 -0.92 -2.08 -14.04
CA PHE A 177 0.30 -1.26 -13.90
C PHE A 177 0.11 0.11 -14.56
N PRO A 178 0.48 1.21 -13.89
CA PRO A 178 0.59 2.51 -14.55
C PRO A 178 1.60 2.46 -15.70
N ARG A 179 1.34 3.18 -16.79
CA ARG A 179 2.32 3.37 -17.87
C ARG A 179 3.50 4.20 -17.40
N PHE A 180 3.22 5.24 -16.62
CA PHE A 180 4.20 6.09 -15.97
C PHE A 180 3.67 6.60 -14.64
N SER A 181 4.59 7.03 -13.78
CA SER A 181 4.27 7.68 -12.52
C SER A 181 5.23 8.82 -12.24
N ILE A 182 4.68 10.01 -12.00
CA ILE A 182 5.41 11.24 -11.67
C ILE A 182 5.39 11.43 -10.16
N LEU A 183 6.58 11.52 -9.58
CA LEU A 183 6.81 11.64 -8.15
C LEU A 183 7.68 12.89 -7.91
N ASP A 184 7.03 14.01 -7.64
CA ASP A 184 7.69 15.21 -7.16
C ASP A 184 7.49 15.32 -5.63
N PRO A 185 8.56 15.32 -4.83
CA PRO A 185 8.45 15.46 -3.38
C PRO A 185 7.64 16.68 -2.94
N GLU A 186 7.64 17.78 -3.70
CA GLU A 186 6.88 19.00 -3.38
C GLU A 186 5.36 18.75 -3.34
N PHE A 187 4.85 17.78 -4.10
CA PHE A 187 3.42 17.46 -4.12
C PHE A 187 2.93 16.79 -2.83
N THR A 188 3.86 16.40 -1.96
CA THR A 188 3.55 15.78 -0.67
C THR A 188 3.59 16.78 0.50
N PHE A 189 4.00 18.04 0.29
CA PHE A 189 4.18 19.03 1.37
C PHE A 189 2.89 19.37 2.10
N SER A 190 1.76 19.31 1.40
CA SER A 190 0.43 19.59 1.96
C SER A 190 -0.18 18.42 2.74
N VAL A 191 0.47 17.25 2.78
CA VAL A 191 -0.03 16.07 3.49
C VAL A 191 0.01 16.33 5.00
N PRO A 192 -1.13 16.18 5.72
CA PRO A 192 -1.20 16.35 7.16
C PRO A 192 -0.24 15.43 7.91
N ARG A 193 0.10 15.82 9.15
CA ARG A 193 0.98 15.04 10.04
C ARG A 193 0.54 13.59 10.16
N ASP A 194 -0.72 13.35 10.54
CA ASP A 194 -1.23 12.01 10.80
C ASP A 194 -1.20 11.13 9.54
N GLN A 195 -1.55 11.69 8.38
CA GLN A 195 -1.48 10.97 7.11
C GLN A 195 -0.03 10.68 6.69
N THR A 196 0.92 11.55 7.06
CA THR A 196 2.35 11.29 6.86
C THR A 196 2.81 10.14 7.75
N VAL A 197 2.36 10.08 9.00
CA VAL A 197 2.63 8.98 9.93
C VAL A 197 2.04 7.66 9.41
N TYR A 198 0.76 7.67 9.04
CA TYR A 198 0.09 6.48 8.49
C TYR A 198 0.76 5.97 7.22
N GLY A 199 1.21 6.88 6.35
CA GLY A 199 2.00 6.51 5.19
C GLY A 199 3.30 5.80 5.56
N MET A 200 4.06 6.29 6.54
CA MET A 200 5.29 5.63 7.00
C MET A 200 5.03 4.27 7.66
N VAL A 201 3.94 4.13 8.43
CA VAL A 201 3.53 2.83 8.98
C VAL A 201 3.21 1.84 7.86
N ASP A 202 2.46 2.28 6.85
CA ASP A 202 2.08 1.46 5.69
C ASP A 202 3.31 1.01 4.89
N ILE A 203 4.26 1.92 4.64
CA ILE A 203 5.55 1.61 4.00
C ILE A 203 6.29 0.51 4.77
N MET A 204 6.43 0.66 6.10
CA MET A 204 7.10 -0.35 6.92
C MET A 204 6.34 -1.67 6.92
N SER A 205 5.01 -1.62 6.97
CA SER A 205 4.14 -2.81 6.96
C SER A 205 4.30 -3.59 5.66
N HIS A 206 4.33 -2.94 4.50
CA HIS A 206 4.62 -3.60 3.21
C HIS A 206 5.98 -4.29 3.19
N VAL A 207 7.00 -3.66 3.77
CA VAL A 207 8.31 -4.29 3.92
C VAL A 207 8.22 -5.52 4.84
N PHE A 208 7.56 -5.41 5.99
CA PHE A 208 7.40 -6.51 6.93
C PHE A 208 6.63 -7.70 6.35
N GLU A 209 5.59 -7.44 5.55
CA GLU A 209 4.84 -8.50 4.86
C GLU A 209 5.74 -9.34 3.95
N THR A 210 6.80 -8.76 3.41
CA THR A 210 7.79 -9.48 2.61
C THR A 210 8.91 -10.07 3.47
N TYR A 211 9.34 -9.36 4.50
CA TYR A 211 10.46 -9.72 5.37
C TYR A 211 10.18 -10.97 6.21
N PHE A 212 8.95 -11.11 6.73
CA PHE A 212 8.54 -12.30 7.48
C PHE A 212 8.14 -13.43 6.54
N ASN A 213 9.16 -14.17 6.10
CA ASN A 213 9.02 -15.32 5.22
C ASN A 213 9.91 -16.50 5.66
N HIS A 214 9.57 -17.70 5.17
CA HIS A 214 10.31 -18.95 5.41
C HIS A 214 11.33 -19.30 4.32
N THR A 215 11.62 -18.39 3.37
CA THR A 215 12.59 -18.65 2.30
C THR A 215 13.97 -18.91 2.88
N GLY A 216 14.65 -19.93 2.36
CA GLY A 216 15.89 -20.42 2.95
C GLY A 216 17.13 -19.53 2.73
N ASN A 217 17.20 -18.83 1.59
CA ASN A 217 18.33 -17.98 1.23
C ASN A 217 17.83 -16.68 0.57
N SER A 218 17.85 -15.57 1.32
CA SER A 218 17.34 -14.26 0.89
C SER A 218 18.19 -13.05 1.34
N PRO A 219 19.54 -13.11 1.51
CA PRO A 219 20.32 -12.03 2.12
C PRO A 219 20.23 -10.69 1.35
N VAL A 220 20.04 -10.74 0.03
CA VAL A 220 19.83 -9.53 -0.79
C VAL A 220 18.48 -8.88 -0.46
N GLN A 221 17.41 -9.68 -0.44
CA GLN A 221 16.05 -9.20 -0.12
C GLN A 221 15.97 -8.72 1.33
N ASP A 222 16.55 -9.47 2.26
CA ASP A 222 16.62 -9.11 3.67
C ASP A 222 17.35 -7.76 3.84
N GLY A 223 18.51 -7.59 3.20
CA GLY A 223 19.28 -6.34 3.24
C GLY A 223 18.54 -5.15 2.64
N PHE A 224 17.79 -5.33 1.54
CA PHE A 224 16.94 -4.28 0.98
C PHE A 224 15.79 -3.91 1.92
N CYS A 225 15.09 -4.90 2.48
CA CYS A 225 14.03 -4.67 3.46
C CYS A 225 14.56 -3.88 4.67
N GLU A 226 15.66 -4.36 5.27
CA GLU A 226 16.25 -3.73 6.45
C GLU A 226 16.76 -2.32 6.18
N THR A 227 17.25 -2.05 4.96
CA THR A 227 17.67 -0.70 4.55
C THR A 227 16.48 0.25 4.51
N ILE A 228 15.38 -0.14 3.86
CA ILE A 228 14.16 0.70 3.81
C ILE A 228 13.64 0.95 5.23
N LEU A 229 13.57 -0.09 6.08
CA LEU A 229 13.10 0.05 7.46
C LEU A 229 13.96 1.04 8.27
N ARG A 230 15.29 0.88 8.25
CA ARG A 230 16.21 1.81 8.94
C ARG A 230 16.12 3.23 8.39
N THR A 231 15.99 3.39 7.08
CA THR A 231 15.83 4.70 6.43
C THR A 231 14.54 5.39 6.90
N VAL A 232 13.42 4.66 6.97
CA VAL A 232 12.16 5.22 7.50
C VAL A 232 12.30 5.57 8.98
N ILE A 233 12.91 4.70 9.79
CA ILE A 233 13.12 4.93 11.23
C ILE A 233 13.96 6.20 11.49
N ASP A 234 15.04 6.39 10.73
CA ASP A 234 15.91 7.56 10.87
C ASP A 234 15.26 8.85 10.33
N THR A 235 14.50 8.75 9.23
CA THR A 235 13.94 9.93 8.55
C THR A 235 12.65 10.44 9.18
N ALA A 236 11.79 9.53 9.66
CA ALA A 236 10.47 9.86 10.21
C ALA A 236 10.48 10.99 11.26
N PRO A 237 11.30 10.94 12.34
CA PRO A 237 11.28 12.01 13.34
C PRO A 237 11.74 13.36 12.77
N LYS A 238 12.65 13.36 11.79
CA LYS A 238 13.13 14.58 11.12
C LYS A 238 12.04 15.20 10.24
N LEU A 239 11.35 14.37 9.45
CA LEU A 239 10.21 14.80 8.64
C LEU A 239 9.08 15.37 9.51
N LEU A 240 8.84 14.80 10.68
CA LEU A 240 7.80 15.27 11.59
C LEU A 240 8.16 16.57 12.32
N GLN A 241 9.42 17.00 12.28
CA GLN A 241 9.83 18.34 12.75
C GLN A 241 9.60 19.41 11.68
N ASP A 242 9.76 19.06 10.40
CA ASP A 242 9.47 19.91 9.26
C ASP A 242 8.79 19.12 8.13
N LEU A 243 7.46 19.19 8.09
CA LEU A 243 6.62 18.49 7.11
C LEU A 243 6.80 19.00 5.66
N SER A 244 7.51 20.12 5.48
CA SER A 244 7.87 20.70 4.19
C SER A 244 9.32 20.44 3.79
N SER A 245 10.08 19.66 4.57
CA SER A 245 11.45 19.28 4.23
C SER A 245 11.48 18.46 2.94
N PHE A 246 12.05 19.05 1.88
CA PHE A 246 12.20 18.39 0.59
C PHE A 246 12.99 17.08 0.71
N GLU A 247 14.15 17.12 1.39
CA GLU A 247 15.04 15.97 1.57
C GLU A 247 14.33 14.79 2.24
N HIS A 248 13.56 15.06 3.30
CA HIS A 248 12.89 13.99 4.04
C HIS A 248 11.65 13.48 3.31
N ARG A 249 10.92 14.36 2.62
CA ARG A 249 9.82 13.94 1.73
C ARG A 249 10.33 13.10 0.58
N GLU A 250 11.44 13.48 -0.05
CA GLU A 250 12.10 12.74 -1.11
C GLU A 250 12.47 11.32 -0.66
N THR A 251 13.11 11.23 0.50
CA THR A 251 13.53 9.94 1.08
C THR A 251 12.35 9.02 1.39
N ILE A 252 11.30 9.53 2.06
CA ILE A 252 10.12 8.74 2.41
C ILE A 252 9.31 8.37 1.15
N LEU A 253 9.20 9.28 0.18
CA LEU A 253 8.48 9.04 -1.07
C LEU A 253 9.11 7.90 -1.86
N TYR A 254 10.43 7.92 -2.04
CA TYR A 254 11.11 6.85 -2.75
C TYR A 254 11.10 5.53 -1.97
N SER A 255 11.22 5.59 -0.63
CA SER A 255 11.09 4.41 0.24
C SER A 255 9.74 3.71 0.03
N GLY A 256 8.65 4.48 -0.08
CA GLY A 256 7.31 3.92 -0.30
C GLY A 256 7.14 3.24 -1.65
N THR A 257 7.69 3.80 -2.72
CA THR A 257 7.71 3.12 -4.03
C THR A 257 8.45 1.79 -3.96
N MET A 258 9.63 1.78 -3.33
CA MET A 258 10.48 0.59 -3.25
C MET A 258 9.92 -0.49 -2.31
N ALA A 259 9.08 -0.11 -1.34
CA ALA A 259 8.43 -1.03 -0.42
C ALA A 259 7.45 -1.99 -1.11
N LEU A 260 6.82 -1.59 -2.23
CA LEU A 260 5.80 -2.42 -2.89
C LEU A 260 5.83 -2.45 -4.43
N ASN A 261 6.92 -2.08 -5.09
CA ASN A 261 7.03 -2.22 -6.55
C ASN A 261 7.43 -3.64 -7.03
N GLY A 262 7.52 -4.61 -6.11
CA GLY A 262 7.85 -6.01 -6.35
C GLY A 262 9.32 -6.39 -6.16
N VAL A 263 10.23 -5.43 -6.00
CA VAL A 263 11.67 -5.74 -5.86
C VAL A 263 11.99 -6.52 -4.59
N LEU A 264 11.31 -6.23 -3.48
CA LEU A 264 11.51 -6.94 -2.22
C LEU A 264 11.02 -8.39 -2.30
N ALA A 265 9.98 -8.65 -3.10
CA ALA A 265 9.34 -9.96 -3.21
C ALA A 265 10.10 -10.96 -4.10
N MET A 266 11.16 -10.52 -4.80
CA MET A 266 11.92 -11.37 -5.71
C MET A 266 12.52 -12.58 -4.98
N GLY A 267 12.03 -13.78 -5.29
CA GLY A 267 12.55 -15.02 -4.72
C GLY A 267 12.08 -15.33 -3.30
N VAL A 268 11.16 -14.54 -2.76
CA VAL A 268 10.52 -14.77 -1.46
C VAL A 268 9.00 -14.82 -1.60
N ARG A 269 8.32 -15.33 -0.58
CA ARG A 269 6.86 -15.34 -0.50
C ARG A 269 6.44 -14.65 0.79
N GLY A 270 5.83 -13.47 0.67
CA GLY A 270 5.34 -12.69 1.80
C GLY A 270 4.09 -13.28 2.47
N ASP A 271 3.70 -12.72 3.61
CA ASP A 271 2.64 -13.23 4.48
C ASP A 271 1.24 -12.72 4.13
N TRP A 272 1.05 -11.40 4.13
CA TRP A 272 -0.17 -10.63 3.83
C TRP A 272 -1.32 -10.77 4.84
N ALA A 273 -1.11 -11.41 5.99
CA ALA A 273 -2.19 -11.61 6.96
C ALA A 273 -2.63 -10.30 7.62
N THR A 274 -1.68 -9.42 7.96
CA THR A 274 -2.01 -8.18 8.68
C THR A 274 -2.85 -7.23 7.82
N HIS A 275 -2.55 -7.12 6.53
CA HIS A 275 -3.35 -6.32 5.59
C HIS A 275 -4.76 -6.89 5.41
N ASN A 276 -4.91 -8.21 5.35
CA ASN A 276 -6.25 -8.83 5.26
C ASN A 276 -7.08 -8.58 6.52
N ILE A 277 -6.47 -8.70 7.71
CA ILE A 277 -7.11 -8.40 8.99
C ILE A 277 -7.50 -6.92 9.05
N GLU A 278 -6.61 -6.01 8.62
CA GLU A 278 -6.90 -4.58 8.59
C GLU A 278 -8.03 -4.25 7.64
N HIS A 279 -8.07 -4.84 6.44
CA HIS A 279 -9.11 -4.58 5.45
C HIS A 279 -10.51 -4.81 6.03
N ALA A 280 -10.69 -5.84 6.85
CA ALA A 280 -11.96 -6.10 7.51
C ALA A 280 -12.31 -5.00 8.55
N VAL A 281 -11.33 -4.49 9.31
CA VAL A 281 -11.55 -3.35 10.23
C VAL A 281 -11.96 -2.10 9.45
N SER A 282 -11.20 -1.74 8.42
CA SER A 282 -11.49 -0.62 7.52
C SER A 282 -12.86 -0.76 6.84
N ALA A 283 -13.27 -1.96 6.44
CA ALA A 283 -14.57 -2.18 5.81
C ALA A 283 -15.75 -1.95 6.76
N VAL A 284 -15.53 -2.14 8.06
CA VAL A 284 -16.55 -2.10 9.11
C VAL A 284 -16.64 -0.72 9.79
N TYR A 285 -15.51 -0.03 9.95
CA TYR A 285 -15.38 1.23 10.70
C TYR A 285 -14.75 2.39 9.91
N ASP A 286 -14.28 2.18 8.68
CA ASP A 286 -13.70 3.21 7.79
C ASP A 286 -12.51 3.99 8.36
N ILE A 287 -11.69 3.32 9.17
CA ILE A 287 -10.48 3.90 9.74
C ILE A 287 -9.39 4.10 8.66
N PRO A 288 -8.39 4.97 8.91
CA PRO A 288 -7.20 5.07 8.06
C PRO A 288 -6.39 3.76 8.06
N HIS A 289 -6.04 3.28 6.86
CA HIS A 289 -5.33 2.00 6.67
C HIS A 289 -4.06 1.85 7.53
N GLY A 290 -3.13 2.80 7.43
CA GLY A 290 -1.90 2.79 8.22
C GLY A 290 -2.13 2.92 9.73
N GLY A 291 -3.25 3.52 10.14
CA GLY A 291 -3.66 3.55 11.55
C GLY A 291 -4.07 2.15 12.06
N GLY A 292 -4.87 1.43 11.28
CA GLY A 292 -5.22 0.04 11.58
C GLY A 292 -4.00 -0.88 11.62
N LEU A 293 -3.08 -0.76 10.66
CA LEU A 293 -1.83 -1.53 10.64
C LEU A 293 -0.95 -1.25 11.87
N ALA A 294 -0.84 0.02 12.31
CA ALA A 294 -0.05 0.37 13.50
C ALA A 294 -0.48 -0.40 14.75
N ILE A 295 -1.78 -0.66 14.86
CA ILE A 295 -2.41 -1.40 15.96
C ILE A 295 -2.21 -2.91 15.77
N LEU A 296 -2.55 -3.43 14.59
CA LEU A 296 -2.68 -4.87 14.34
C LEU A 296 -1.34 -5.57 14.17
N PHE A 297 -0.38 -4.95 13.49
CA PHE A 297 0.87 -5.60 13.10
C PHE A 297 1.68 -6.11 14.30
N PRO A 298 1.93 -5.33 15.37
CA PRO A 298 2.72 -5.79 16.50
C PRO A 298 2.02 -6.93 17.26
N ASN A 299 0.69 -6.89 17.33
CA ASN A 299 -0.10 -7.96 17.96
C ASN A 299 -0.08 -9.25 17.13
N TRP A 300 -0.08 -9.14 15.79
CA TRP A 300 0.18 -10.27 14.90
C TRP A 300 1.59 -10.84 15.10
N MET A 301 2.63 -9.98 15.18
CA MET A 301 4.01 -10.42 15.41
C MET A 301 4.14 -11.26 16.68
N GLU A 302 3.53 -10.79 17.78
CA GLU A 302 3.51 -11.54 19.05
C GLU A 302 2.75 -12.87 18.92
N HIS A 303 1.66 -12.89 18.15
CA HIS A 303 0.84 -14.10 17.92
C HIS A 303 1.59 -15.18 17.14
N VAL A 304 2.36 -14.79 16.12
CA VAL A 304 3.06 -15.72 15.23
C VAL A 304 4.54 -15.93 15.56
N LEU A 305 5.03 -15.33 16.65
CA LEU A 305 6.45 -15.30 17.04
C LEU A 305 7.11 -16.68 16.97
N ASP A 306 6.45 -17.68 17.56
CA ASP A 306 7.00 -19.02 17.71
C ASP A 306 7.09 -19.79 16.37
N SER A 307 6.40 -19.31 15.31
CA SER A 307 6.53 -19.86 13.95
C SER A 307 7.88 -19.55 13.29
N GLY A 308 8.62 -18.54 13.78
CA GLY A 308 9.91 -18.19 13.20
C GLY A 308 10.71 -17.17 14.00
N VAL A 309 10.99 -17.48 15.27
CA VAL A 309 11.73 -16.62 16.22
C VAL A 309 13.00 -16.00 15.61
N GLY A 310 13.75 -16.77 14.81
CA GLY A 310 14.98 -16.30 14.16
C GLY A 310 14.79 -15.07 13.26
N ARG A 311 13.66 -14.96 12.55
CA ARG A 311 13.34 -13.79 11.70
C ARG A 311 13.07 -12.54 12.55
N PHE A 312 12.34 -12.70 13.65
CA PHE A 312 12.09 -11.60 14.59
C PHE A 312 13.37 -11.15 15.30
N LYS A 313 14.23 -12.10 15.70
CA LYS A 313 15.57 -11.77 16.22
C LYS A 313 16.40 -10.99 15.19
N GLN A 314 16.39 -11.42 13.93
CA GLN A 314 17.12 -10.73 12.85
C GLN A 314 16.62 -9.28 12.70
N MET A 315 15.31 -9.07 12.68
CA MET A 315 14.72 -7.72 12.69
C MET A 315 15.22 -6.91 13.90
N ALA A 316 15.11 -7.48 15.10
CA ALA A 316 15.49 -6.81 16.35
C ALA A 316 16.94 -6.31 16.31
N VAL A 317 17.88 -7.16 15.87
CA VAL A 317 19.30 -6.81 15.80
C VAL A 317 19.58 -5.85 14.64
N ASN A 318 19.15 -6.19 13.43
CA ASN A 318 19.60 -5.49 12.22
C ASN A 318 18.85 -4.18 11.95
N VAL A 319 17.62 -4.06 12.41
CA VAL A 319 16.77 -2.88 12.16
C VAL A 319 16.74 -1.99 13.40
N PHE A 320 16.55 -2.59 14.58
CA PHE A 320 16.37 -1.85 15.84
C PHE A 320 17.62 -1.78 16.71
N GLY A 321 18.71 -2.46 16.34
CA GLY A 321 19.97 -2.41 17.08
C GLY A 321 19.91 -3.06 18.47
N VAL A 322 18.98 -4.00 18.68
CA VAL A 322 18.87 -4.75 19.95
C VAL A 322 20.13 -5.60 20.14
N ASP A 323 20.81 -5.43 21.27
CA ASP A 323 21.96 -6.29 21.64
C ASP A 323 21.45 -7.67 22.10
N PRO A 324 21.81 -8.77 21.39
CA PRO A 324 21.40 -10.12 21.76
C PRO A 324 22.24 -10.73 22.90
N SER A 325 23.31 -10.07 23.35
CA SER A 325 24.25 -10.63 24.32
C SER A 325 23.57 -10.96 25.65
N GLY A 326 23.70 -12.21 26.09
CA GLY A 326 23.11 -12.68 27.36
C GLY A 326 21.59 -12.93 27.30
N LYS A 327 20.96 -12.83 26.13
CA LYS A 327 19.52 -13.07 25.93
C LYS A 327 19.29 -14.31 25.09
N SER A 328 18.15 -14.97 25.28
CA SER A 328 17.64 -15.95 24.33
C SER A 328 17.18 -15.27 23.03
N ASP A 329 17.09 -16.06 21.96
CA ASP A 329 16.56 -15.59 20.67
C ASP A 329 15.13 -15.03 20.81
N ARG A 330 14.32 -15.65 21.66
CA ARG A 330 12.94 -15.24 21.92
C ARG A 330 12.86 -13.93 22.69
N GLU A 331 13.71 -13.72 23.70
CA GLU A 331 13.79 -12.44 24.41
C GLU A 331 14.23 -11.31 23.47
N THR A 332 15.26 -11.55 22.66
CA THR A 332 15.73 -10.58 21.65
C THR A 332 14.63 -10.23 20.64
N ALA A 333 13.89 -11.23 20.18
CA ALA A 333 12.77 -11.04 19.26
C ALA A 333 11.64 -10.19 19.88
N LEU A 334 11.25 -10.47 21.12
CA LEU A 334 10.24 -9.70 21.84
C LEU A 334 10.65 -8.25 22.05
N GLU A 335 11.92 -7.99 22.38
CA GLU A 335 12.46 -6.62 22.46
C GLU A 335 12.38 -5.89 21.11
N GLY A 336 12.61 -6.58 20.00
CA GLY A 336 12.43 -6.01 18.66
C GLY A 336 10.98 -5.63 18.35
N ILE A 337 10.01 -6.47 18.72
CA ILE A 337 8.58 -6.16 18.56
C ILE A 337 8.19 -4.95 19.43
N ALA A 338 8.69 -4.91 20.67
CA ALA A 338 8.48 -3.77 21.56
C ALA A 338 9.10 -2.48 21.01
N ALA A 339 10.30 -2.57 20.39
CA ALA A 339 10.97 -1.43 19.76
C ALA A 339 10.16 -0.87 18.57
N LEU A 340 9.57 -1.74 17.74
CA LEU A 340 8.66 -1.32 16.67
C LEU A 340 7.45 -0.57 17.24
N ARG A 341 6.78 -1.14 18.26
CA ARG A 341 5.62 -0.52 18.91
C ARG A 341 5.98 0.85 19.50
N ALA A 342 7.12 0.93 20.18
CA ALA A 342 7.61 2.17 20.76
C ALA A 342 7.93 3.22 19.68
N PHE A 343 8.58 2.81 18.58
CA PHE A 343 8.87 3.70 17.46
C PHE A 343 7.59 4.26 16.84
N TRP A 344 6.64 3.42 16.46
CA TRP A 344 5.35 3.85 15.89
C TRP A 344 4.58 4.76 16.85
N THR A 345 4.55 4.44 18.15
CA THR A 345 3.94 5.32 19.16
C THR A 345 4.65 6.68 19.22
N SER A 346 5.98 6.70 19.19
CA SER A 346 6.78 7.93 19.28
C SER A 346 6.58 8.90 18.11
N ILE A 347 6.22 8.38 16.93
CA ILE A 347 5.90 9.20 15.76
C ILE A 347 4.41 9.61 15.71
N GLY A 348 3.59 9.11 16.64
CA GLY A 348 2.18 9.47 16.81
C GLY A 348 1.19 8.51 16.15
N ALA A 349 1.60 7.28 15.82
CA ALA A 349 0.67 6.26 15.34
C ALA A 349 -0.21 5.72 16.51
N PRO A 350 -1.47 5.34 16.25
CA PRO A 350 -2.34 4.72 17.26
C PRO A 350 -1.81 3.34 17.67
N SER A 351 -2.24 2.88 18.83
CA SER A 351 -1.72 1.65 19.44
C SER A 351 -2.78 0.62 19.84
N ARG A 352 -4.05 1.03 19.86
CA ARG A 352 -5.20 0.19 20.21
C ARG A 352 -6.44 0.59 19.41
N LEU A 353 -7.36 -0.35 19.22
CA LEU A 353 -8.64 -0.17 18.53
C LEU A 353 -9.51 0.90 19.21
N ALA A 354 -9.42 1.02 20.55
CA ALA A 354 -10.11 2.07 21.29
C ALA A 354 -9.67 3.51 20.91
N ASP A 355 -8.49 3.70 20.30
CA ASP A 355 -8.07 5.03 19.78
C ASP A 355 -8.95 5.49 18.60
N TYR A 356 -9.72 4.57 17.99
CA TYR A 356 -10.72 4.83 16.96
C TYR A 356 -12.16 4.54 17.42
N GLU A 357 -12.40 4.50 18.73
CA GLU A 357 -13.72 4.20 19.32
C GLU A 357 -14.26 2.80 18.94
N ILE A 358 -13.37 1.87 18.60
CA ILE A 358 -13.72 0.48 18.30
C ILE A 358 -13.63 -0.35 19.58
N GLY A 359 -14.76 -0.92 19.99
CA GLY A 359 -14.88 -1.84 21.13
C GLY A 359 -14.87 -3.32 20.73
N ASP A 360 -15.36 -4.17 21.63
CA ASP A 360 -15.43 -5.63 21.43
C ASP A 360 -16.69 -6.11 20.68
N ASP A 361 -17.64 -5.22 20.43
CA ASP A 361 -19.00 -5.50 19.97
C ASP A 361 -19.09 -6.07 18.56
N ARG A 362 -18.11 -5.80 17.69
CA ARG A 362 -18.11 -6.27 16.28
C ARG A 362 -16.85 -7.04 15.88
N LEU A 363 -16.07 -7.54 16.85
CA LEU A 363 -14.87 -8.36 16.53
C LEU A 363 -15.22 -9.62 15.73
N GLU A 364 -16.33 -10.27 16.07
CA GLU A 364 -16.84 -11.46 15.38
C GLU A 364 -17.19 -11.14 13.91
N GLU A 365 -17.86 -10.01 13.65
CA GLU A 365 -18.17 -9.57 12.29
C GLU A 365 -16.90 -9.29 11.47
N MET A 366 -15.91 -8.62 12.07
CA MET A 366 -14.63 -8.35 11.42
C MET A 366 -13.87 -9.65 11.09
N ALA A 367 -13.86 -10.62 12.01
CA ALA A 367 -13.22 -11.90 11.78
C ALA A 367 -13.90 -12.69 10.66
N ASP A 368 -15.24 -12.73 10.62
CA ASP A 368 -15.99 -13.38 9.54
C ASP A 368 -15.69 -12.76 8.17
N LYS A 369 -15.60 -11.43 8.11
CA LYS A 369 -15.25 -10.69 6.88
C LYS A 369 -13.83 -10.97 6.42
N ALA A 370 -12.86 -11.03 7.34
CA ALA A 370 -11.48 -11.39 7.00
C ALA A 370 -11.37 -12.82 6.44
N MET A 371 -12.26 -13.72 6.88
CA MET A 371 -12.24 -15.16 6.56
C MET A 371 -13.05 -15.55 5.31
N VAL A 372 -13.49 -14.59 4.49
CA VAL A 372 -14.36 -14.86 3.32
C VAL A 372 -13.77 -15.87 2.32
N TYR A 373 -12.43 -15.93 2.21
CA TYR A 373 -11.72 -16.89 1.35
C TYR A 373 -11.07 -18.05 2.13
N GLY A 374 -11.46 -18.23 3.39
CA GLY A 374 -10.89 -19.21 4.31
C GLY A 374 -9.57 -18.74 4.94
N PRO A 375 -8.85 -19.67 5.62
CA PRO A 375 -7.58 -19.37 6.29
C PRO A 375 -6.55 -18.71 5.36
N PHE A 376 -5.75 -17.78 5.89
CA PHE A 376 -4.74 -17.02 5.14
C PHE A 376 -3.42 -16.89 5.93
N GLY A 377 -2.43 -16.15 5.41
CA GLY A 377 -1.07 -16.10 5.96
C GLY A 377 -0.15 -17.21 5.42
N HIS A 378 1.15 -16.95 5.41
CA HIS A 378 2.20 -17.83 4.91
C HIS A 378 3.34 -18.05 5.92
N PHE A 379 3.60 -17.06 6.77
CA PHE A 379 4.50 -17.19 7.90
C PHE A 379 3.88 -18.07 8.98
N GLN A 380 2.61 -17.83 9.28
CA GLN A 380 1.73 -18.78 9.97
C GLN A 380 0.37 -18.74 9.28
N LYS A 381 -0.23 -19.90 9.09
CA LYS A 381 -1.60 -19.99 8.60
C LYS A 381 -2.54 -19.60 9.74
N LEU A 382 -3.31 -18.53 9.56
CA LEU A 382 -4.28 -18.05 10.54
C LEU A 382 -5.68 -18.56 10.20
N ASP A 383 -6.35 -19.11 11.19
CA ASP A 383 -7.79 -19.37 11.15
C ASP A 383 -8.60 -18.22 11.77
N ARG A 384 -9.91 -18.43 11.90
CA ARG A 384 -10.83 -17.42 12.44
C ARG A 384 -10.52 -17.10 13.91
N GLU A 385 -10.15 -18.09 14.72
CA GLU A 385 -9.87 -17.90 16.14
C GLU A 385 -8.54 -17.18 16.35
N ASP A 386 -7.55 -17.44 15.49
CA ASP A 386 -6.31 -16.65 15.45
C ASP A 386 -6.60 -15.16 15.18
N VAL A 387 -7.44 -14.87 14.18
CA VAL A 387 -7.84 -13.50 13.83
C VAL A 387 -8.55 -12.81 15.01
N LEU A 388 -9.48 -13.52 15.66
CA LEU A 388 -10.15 -13.00 16.86
C LEU A 388 -9.20 -12.76 18.03
N ALA A 389 -8.24 -13.66 18.24
CA ALA A 389 -7.23 -13.48 19.28
C ALA A 389 -6.38 -12.22 19.04
N ILE A 390 -6.01 -11.95 17.78
CA ILE A 390 -5.29 -10.74 17.38
C ILE A 390 -6.16 -9.50 17.63
N TYR A 391 -7.44 -9.52 17.25
CA TYR A 391 -8.35 -8.40 17.53
C TYR A 391 -8.54 -8.15 19.04
N ARG A 392 -8.72 -9.19 19.84
CA ARG A 392 -8.86 -9.07 21.30
C ARG A 392 -7.61 -8.50 21.96
N LYS A 393 -6.42 -8.86 21.49
CA LYS A 393 -5.14 -8.25 21.91
C LYS A 393 -4.99 -6.79 21.46
N SER A 394 -5.78 -6.37 20.48
CA SER A 394 -5.72 -5.04 19.89
C SER A 394 -6.71 -4.05 20.49
N LEU A 395 -7.58 -4.47 21.42
CA LEU A 395 -8.57 -3.61 22.10
C LEU A 395 -7.94 -2.51 22.96
#